data_AF-A0A953SW55-F1
#
_entry.id   AF-A0A953SW55-F1
#
_cell.length_a   1.000
_cell.length_b   1.000
_cell.length_c   1.000
_cell.angle_alpha   90.00
_cell.angle_beta   90.00
_cell.angle_gamma   90.00
#
_symmetry.space_group_name_H-M   'P 1'
#
loop_
_entity.id
_entity.type
_entity.pdbx_description
1 polymer ?
#
loop_
_entity_poly.entity_id
_entity_poly.type
_entity_poly.pdbx_seq_one_letter_code
_entity_poly.pdbx_strand_id
1 'polypeptide(L)'
;MPNYFSDNPDLLYQFERLNLKSIVEIIEDEYKQAEKFDDAPVNYEDAMENYRRILEIVGDISGNYIAPRAAGIDEQGAVFENGNVTYAKGTQESLEMLSKAELMGMIIPRRFGGLNFPSTIYMMAVEMISRAEASLMNIFGLQDIAKTIDKFGTRRTARILSPRFQHW
;
A
#
# COMPACT_ATOMS: atom_id res chain seq x y z
N MET A 1 12.27 10.75 -15.39
CA MET A 1 10.85 10.53 -15.09
C MET A 1 10.77 10.50 -13.57
N PRO A 2 10.01 11.40 -12.92
CA PRO A 2 10.08 11.59 -11.46
C PRO A 2 9.72 10.31 -10.69
N ASN A 3 10.48 9.94 -9.67
CA ASN A 3 10.14 8.86 -8.76
C ASN A 3 10.10 9.39 -7.32
N TYR A 4 8.92 9.40 -6.71
CA TYR A 4 8.73 10.01 -5.39
C TYR A 4 9.44 9.28 -4.24
N PHE A 5 10.00 8.09 -4.48
CA PHE A 5 10.88 7.38 -3.55
C PHE A 5 12.35 7.71 -3.81
N SER A 6 12.86 7.33 -4.99
CA SER A 6 14.31 7.41 -5.28
C SER A 6 14.81 8.83 -5.55
N ASP A 7 13.92 9.76 -5.91
CA ASP A 7 14.25 11.19 -6.00
C ASP A 7 14.02 11.94 -4.67
N ASN A 8 13.66 11.24 -3.58
CA ASN A 8 13.45 11.84 -2.25
C ASN A 8 14.60 11.45 -1.30
N PRO A 9 15.58 12.36 -1.07
CA PRO A 9 16.73 12.07 -0.22
C PRO A 9 16.37 11.73 1.23
N ASP A 10 15.27 12.29 1.76
CA ASP A 10 14.86 12.03 3.14
C ASP A 10 14.28 10.61 3.28
N LEU A 11 13.39 10.20 2.38
CA LEU A 11 12.85 8.83 2.38
C LEU A 11 13.95 7.78 2.22
N LEU A 12 14.91 8.00 1.31
CA LEU A 12 16.07 7.13 1.16
C LEU A 12 16.92 7.09 2.43
N TYR A 13 17.22 8.25 3.01
CA TYR A 13 17.99 8.36 4.24
C TYR A 13 17.33 7.59 5.40
N GLN A 14 16.01 7.71 5.55
CA GLN A 14 15.28 6.95 6.57
C GLN A 14 15.32 5.46 6.26
N PHE A 15 14.98 5.06 5.04
CA PHE A 15 14.92 3.66 4.62
C PHE A 15 16.24 2.91 4.86
N GLU A 16 17.37 3.54 4.51
CA GLU A 16 18.72 2.97 4.68
C GLU A 16 19.14 2.80 6.15
N ARG A 17 18.46 3.48 7.08
CA ARG A 17 18.77 3.49 8.51
C ARG A 17 17.74 2.76 9.37
N LEU A 18 16.64 2.31 8.78
CA LEU A 18 15.64 1.52 9.46
C LEU A 18 16.25 0.18 9.91
N ASN A 19 16.25 -0.07 11.23
CA ASN A 19 16.54 -1.38 11.77
C ASN A 19 15.23 -2.11 12.06
N LEU A 20 14.76 -2.88 11.07
CA LEU A 20 13.51 -3.64 11.17
C LEU A 20 13.72 -5.12 11.43
N LYS A 21 14.95 -5.58 11.72
CA LYS A 21 15.29 -7.00 11.75
C LYS A 21 14.33 -7.84 12.61
N SER A 22 14.14 -7.45 13.87
CA SER A 22 13.22 -8.15 14.78
C SER A 22 11.75 -8.03 14.37
N ILE A 23 11.36 -6.91 13.77
CA ILE A 23 9.98 -6.68 13.32
C ILE A 23 9.66 -7.59 12.13
N VAL A 24 10.55 -7.63 11.13
CA VAL A 24 10.41 -8.47 9.93
C VAL A 24 10.42 -9.94 10.31
N GLU A 25 11.34 -10.37 11.17
CA GLU A 25 11.40 -11.75 11.64
C GLU A 25 10.08 -12.21 12.28
N ILE A 26 9.45 -11.36 13.11
CA ILE A 26 8.13 -11.66 13.71
C ILE A 26 7.02 -11.68 12.66
N ILE A 27 6.99 -10.67 11.78
CA ILE A 27 5.94 -10.54 10.75
C ILE A 27 5.98 -11.69 9.74
N GLU A 28 7.18 -12.19 9.45
CA GLU A 28 7.43 -13.27 8.50
C GLU A 28 7.42 -14.67 9.15
N ASP A 29 7.02 -14.76 10.43
CA ASP A 29 6.97 -16.02 11.20
C ASP A 29 8.31 -16.77 11.17
N GLU A 30 9.40 -16.05 11.52
CA GLU A 30 10.79 -16.55 11.43
C GLU A 30 11.13 -17.05 10.01
N TYR A 31 10.60 -16.36 9.00
CA TYR A 31 10.72 -16.67 7.56
C TYR A 31 10.07 -17.99 7.13
N LYS A 32 9.26 -18.65 7.98
CA LYS A 32 8.51 -19.86 7.62
C LYS A 32 7.42 -19.61 6.60
N GLN A 33 7.03 -18.35 6.37
CA GLN A 33 6.08 -18.01 5.31
C GLN A 33 6.62 -18.34 3.91
N ALA A 34 7.94 -18.31 3.70
CA ALA A 34 8.59 -18.69 2.44
C ALA A 34 8.34 -20.15 2.03
N GLU A 35 7.95 -21.03 2.97
CA GLU A 35 7.55 -22.40 2.66
C GLU A 35 6.16 -22.50 2.02
N LYS A 36 5.36 -21.44 2.11
CA LYS A 36 3.93 -21.44 1.74
C LYS A 36 3.57 -20.42 0.66
N PHE A 37 4.36 -19.35 0.53
CA PHE A 37 4.10 -18.23 -0.36
C PHE A 37 5.37 -17.88 -1.13
N ASP A 38 5.29 -17.86 -2.46
CA ASP A 38 6.44 -17.65 -3.35
C ASP A 38 7.02 -16.22 -3.24
N ASP A 39 6.21 -15.26 -2.80
CA ASP A 39 6.59 -13.85 -2.58
C ASP A 39 7.10 -13.56 -1.17
N ALA A 40 7.06 -14.54 -0.25
CA ALA A 40 7.53 -14.34 1.11
C ALA A 40 9.07 -14.37 1.16
N PRO A 41 9.70 -13.38 1.84
CA PRO A 41 11.14 -13.28 1.88
C PRO A 41 11.76 -14.43 2.70
N VAL A 42 12.95 -14.87 2.28
CA VAL A 42 13.67 -15.97 2.95
C VAL A 42 14.60 -15.51 4.07
N ASN A 43 14.92 -14.21 4.13
CA ASN A 43 15.73 -13.59 5.17
C ASN A 43 15.49 -12.06 5.22
N TYR A 44 16.22 -11.37 6.09
CA TYR A 44 16.05 -9.93 6.30
C TYR A 44 16.47 -9.10 5.08
N GLU A 45 17.57 -9.48 4.44
CA GLU A 45 18.12 -8.78 3.27
C GLU A 45 17.16 -8.87 2.09
N ASP A 46 16.58 -10.05 1.85
CA ASP A 46 15.55 -10.29 0.84
C ASP A 46 14.28 -9.48 1.12
N ALA A 47 13.84 -9.42 2.38
CA ALA A 47 12.71 -8.59 2.78
C ALA A 47 12.94 -7.09 2.48
N MET A 48 14.11 -6.56 2.86
CA MET A 48 14.45 -5.16 2.63
C MET A 48 14.59 -4.83 1.14
N GLU A 49 15.15 -5.72 0.33
CA GLU A 49 15.21 -5.57 -1.13
C GLU A 49 13.80 -5.55 -1.75
N ASN A 50 12.92 -6.45 -1.32
CA ASN A 50 11.52 -6.47 -1.76
C ASN A 50 10.79 -5.17 -1.38
N TYR A 51 11.01 -4.65 -0.16
CA TYR A 51 10.44 -3.37 0.26
C TYR A 51 10.94 -2.21 -0.61
N ARG A 52 12.24 -2.15 -0.91
CA ARG A 52 12.83 -1.13 -1.80
C ARG A 52 12.16 -1.16 -3.17
N ARG A 53 12.03 -2.33 -3.80
CA ARG A 53 11.42 -2.48 -5.12
C ARG A 53 9.97 -2.03 -5.15
N ILE A 54 9.19 -2.43 -4.15
CA ILE A 54 7.79 -1.97 -4.04
C ILE A 54 7.72 -0.45 -3.82
N LEU A 55 8.59 0.13 -2.98
CA LEU A 55 8.62 1.58 -2.79
C LEU A 55 9.03 2.34 -4.06
N GLU A 56 9.93 1.78 -4.88
CA GLU A 56 10.28 2.34 -6.19
C GLU A 56 9.07 2.33 -7.15
N ILE A 57 8.28 1.25 -7.15
CA ILE A 57 7.03 1.16 -7.94
C ILE A 57 6.00 2.18 -7.44
N VAL A 58 5.78 2.26 -6.13
CA VAL A 58 4.88 3.26 -5.54
C VAL A 58 5.34 4.67 -5.92
N GLY A 59 6.64 4.96 -5.78
CA GLY A 59 7.22 6.25 -6.11
C GLY A 59 7.04 6.64 -7.58
N ASP A 60 7.17 5.68 -8.50
CA ASP A 60 6.93 5.88 -9.93
C ASP A 60 5.44 6.18 -10.22
N ILE A 61 4.53 5.35 -9.70
CA ILE A 61 3.08 5.56 -9.86
C ILE A 61 2.66 6.90 -9.25
N SER A 62 3.15 7.24 -8.06
CA SER A 62 2.87 8.51 -7.39
C SER A 62 3.33 9.71 -8.24
N GLY A 63 4.57 9.69 -8.72
CA GLY A 63 5.16 10.82 -9.45
C GLY A 63 4.65 10.98 -10.88
N ASN A 64 4.46 9.87 -11.60
CA ASN A 64 4.17 9.90 -13.03
C ASN A 64 2.70 9.68 -13.38
N TYR A 65 1.94 9.00 -12.53
CA TYR A 65 0.55 8.67 -12.82
C TYR A 65 -0.41 9.47 -11.94
N ILE A 66 -0.21 9.50 -10.63
CA ILE A 66 -1.15 10.12 -9.69
C ILE A 66 -0.98 11.65 -9.68
N ALA A 67 0.23 12.16 -9.43
CA ALA A 67 0.45 13.60 -9.24
C ALA A 67 -0.03 14.49 -10.42
N PRO A 68 0.16 14.11 -11.70
CA PRO A 68 -0.34 14.92 -12.83
C PRO A 68 -1.87 15.04 -12.89
N ARG A 69 -2.61 14.13 -12.23
CA ARG A 69 -4.08 14.12 -12.20
C ARG A 69 -4.66 14.95 -11.05
N ALA A 70 -3.86 15.31 -10.05
CA ALA A 70 -4.34 15.92 -8.81
C ALA A 70 -5.15 17.21 -9.04
N ALA A 71 -4.67 18.11 -9.91
CA ALA A 71 -5.39 19.35 -10.22
C ALA A 71 -6.77 19.09 -10.87
N GLY A 72 -6.84 18.16 -11.83
CA GLY A 72 -8.11 17.81 -12.47
C GLY A 72 -9.08 17.06 -11.53
N ILE A 73 -8.55 16.30 -10.56
CA ILE A 73 -9.34 15.67 -9.50
C ILE A 73 -9.99 16.74 -8.62
N ASP A 74 -9.23 17.75 -8.20
CA ASP A 74 -9.72 18.86 -7.38
C ASP A 74 -10.79 19.69 -8.11
N GLU A 75 -10.55 20.03 -9.38
CA GLU A 75 -11.51 20.76 -10.21
C GLU A 75 -12.82 20.00 -10.43
N GLN A 76 -12.75 18.68 -10.64
CA GLN A 76 -13.93 17.85 -10.87
C GLN A 76 -14.71 17.58 -9.57
N GLY A 77 -14.00 17.29 -8.48
CA GLY A 77 -14.57 16.89 -7.21
C GLY A 77 -15.38 15.59 -7.25
N ALA A 78 -15.93 15.21 -6.09
CA ALA A 78 -16.87 14.11 -5.98
C ALA A 78 -18.31 14.62 -6.10
N VAL A 79 -19.18 13.83 -6.74
CA VAL A 79 -20.60 14.16 -6.93
C VAL A 79 -21.45 13.27 -6.04
N PHE A 80 -22.37 13.87 -5.28
CA PHE A 80 -23.35 13.14 -4.48
C PHE A 80 -24.75 13.24 -5.10
N GLU A 81 -25.31 12.11 -5.52
CA GLU A 81 -26.64 12.02 -6.12
C GLU A 81 -27.36 10.76 -5.67
N ASN A 82 -28.64 10.89 -5.27
CA ASN A 82 -29.51 9.78 -4.91
C ASN A 82 -28.91 8.80 -3.88
N GLY A 83 -28.17 9.31 -2.90
CA GLY A 83 -27.53 8.49 -1.87
C GLY A 83 -26.20 7.85 -2.26
N ASN A 84 -25.70 8.09 -3.48
CA ASN A 84 -24.43 7.56 -3.97
C ASN A 84 -23.41 8.69 -4.18
N VAL A 85 -22.14 8.40 -3.87
CA VAL A 85 -21.00 9.27 -4.17
C VAL A 85 -20.27 8.71 -5.38
N THR A 86 -20.04 9.54 -6.40
CA THR A 86 -19.20 9.22 -7.55
C THR A 86 -17.91 10.05 -7.45
N TYR A 87 -16.77 9.38 -7.36
CA TYR A 87 -15.48 10.05 -7.31
C TYR A 87 -15.11 10.70 -8.64
N ALA A 88 -14.20 11.68 -8.61
CA ALA A 88 -13.58 12.22 -9.80
C ALA A 88 -12.96 11.09 -10.65
N LYS A 89 -12.95 11.28 -11.97
CA LYS A 89 -12.43 10.29 -12.92
C LYS A 89 -10.96 9.96 -12.62
N GLY A 90 -10.15 10.97 -12.32
CA GLY A 90 -8.74 10.78 -11.97
C GLY A 90 -8.54 9.93 -10.70
N THR A 91 -9.43 10.05 -9.70
CA THR A 91 -9.39 9.22 -8.49
C THR A 91 -9.70 7.76 -8.83
N GLN A 92 -10.74 7.51 -9.64
CA GLN A 92 -11.10 6.15 -10.08
C GLN A 92 -9.97 5.49 -10.88
N GLU A 93 -9.38 6.21 -11.84
CA GLU A 93 -8.23 5.73 -12.62
C GLU A 93 -7.00 5.45 -11.75
N SER A 94 -6.79 6.25 -10.70
CA SER A 94 -5.66 6.08 -9.78
C SER A 94 -5.86 4.87 -8.85
N LEU A 95 -7.07 4.65 -8.35
CA LEU A 95 -7.42 3.44 -7.60
C LEU A 95 -7.26 2.19 -8.46
N GLU A 96 -7.75 2.22 -9.70
CA GLU A 96 -7.60 1.10 -10.65
C GLU A 96 -6.12 0.78 -10.90
N MET A 97 -5.28 1.80 -11.06
CA MET A 97 -3.83 1.62 -11.23
C MET A 97 -3.18 0.99 -10.00
N LEU A 98 -3.48 1.48 -8.80
CA LEU A 98 -2.96 0.93 -7.53
C LEU A 98 -3.43 -0.52 -7.30
N SER A 99 -4.68 -0.83 -7.67
CA SER A 99 -5.26 -2.16 -7.60
C SER A 99 -4.58 -3.14 -8.58
N LYS A 100 -4.37 -2.72 -9.84
CA LYS A 100 -3.62 -3.52 -10.85
C LYS A 100 -2.16 -3.74 -10.48
N ALA A 101 -1.56 -2.82 -9.73
CA ALA A 101 -0.21 -2.96 -9.20
C ALA A 101 -0.16 -3.77 -7.89
N GLU A 102 -1.29 -4.30 -7.42
CA GLU A 102 -1.42 -5.09 -6.18
C GLU A 102 -1.02 -4.33 -4.90
N LEU A 103 -1.05 -2.99 -4.95
CA LEU A 103 -0.65 -2.10 -3.84
C LEU A 103 -1.78 -1.87 -2.82
N MET A 104 -3.01 -2.29 -3.12
CA MET A 104 -4.16 -2.19 -2.20
C MET A 104 -4.13 -3.23 -1.07
N GLY A 105 -3.14 -4.14 -1.09
CA GLY A 105 -2.97 -5.20 -0.11
C GLY A 105 -1.66 -5.16 0.69
N MET A 106 -0.93 -4.05 0.69
CA MET A 106 0.42 -3.94 1.25
C MET A 106 0.53 -4.50 2.68
N ILE A 107 -0.37 -4.12 3.58
CA ILE A 107 -0.31 -4.53 5.00
C ILE A 107 -1.26 -5.69 5.35
N ILE A 108 -1.94 -6.25 4.36
CA ILE A 108 -2.87 -7.37 4.55
C ILE A 108 -2.04 -8.67 4.61
N PRO A 109 -2.33 -9.60 5.53
CA PRO A 109 -1.61 -10.87 5.60
C PRO A 109 -1.69 -11.69 4.31
N ARG A 110 -0.61 -12.40 3.95
CA ARG A 110 -0.53 -13.25 2.74
C ARG A 110 -1.60 -14.33 2.65
N ARG A 111 -2.07 -14.86 3.79
CA ARG A 111 -3.21 -15.81 3.83
C ARG A 111 -4.53 -15.25 3.27
N PHE A 112 -4.61 -13.94 3.06
CA PHE A 112 -5.74 -13.28 2.41
C PHE A 112 -5.37 -12.67 1.05
N GLY A 113 -4.16 -12.89 0.53
CA GLY A 113 -3.66 -12.37 -0.76
C GLY A 113 -2.88 -11.05 -0.69
N GLY A 114 -2.52 -10.58 0.51
CA GLY A 114 -1.78 -9.31 0.66
C GLY A 114 -0.28 -9.51 0.77
N LEU A 115 0.49 -8.43 0.81
CA LEU A 115 1.97 -8.49 0.83
C LEU A 115 2.56 -8.68 2.23
N ASN A 116 1.75 -8.55 3.29
CA ASN A 116 2.16 -8.67 4.69
C ASN A 116 3.31 -7.71 5.10
N PHE A 117 3.40 -6.53 4.50
CA PHE A 117 4.46 -5.57 4.80
C PHE A 117 4.34 -4.98 6.22
N PRO A 118 5.47 -4.64 6.87
CA PRO A 118 5.47 -3.87 8.10
C PRO A 118 4.82 -2.49 7.91
N SER A 119 4.12 -2.03 8.94
CA SER A 119 3.45 -0.71 8.91
C SER A 119 4.42 0.44 8.65
N THR A 120 5.69 0.33 9.06
CA THR A 120 6.73 1.34 8.78
C THR A 120 6.97 1.52 7.28
N ILE A 121 7.06 0.43 6.52
CA ILE A 121 7.26 0.47 5.07
C ILE A 121 6.01 1.00 4.37
N TYR A 122 4.84 0.57 4.82
CA TYR A 122 3.56 1.08 4.34
C TYR A 122 3.39 2.59 4.56
N MET A 123 3.89 3.14 5.68
CA MET A 123 3.85 4.60 5.91
C MET A 123 4.70 5.39 4.92
N MET A 124 5.82 4.84 4.45
CA MET A 124 6.60 5.47 3.37
C MET A 124 5.79 5.51 2.06
N ALA A 125 5.05 4.44 1.74
CA ALA A 125 4.14 4.43 0.60
C ALA A 125 3.00 5.45 0.74
N VAL A 126 2.39 5.53 1.93
CA VAL A 126 1.36 6.52 2.26
C VAL A 126 1.89 7.95 2.10
N GLU A 127 3.12 8.24 2.53
CA GLU A 127 3.73 9.56 2.37
C GLU A 127 3.84 9.98 0.89
N MET A 128 4.29 9.07 0.04
CA MET A 128 4.44 9.33 -1.40
C MET A 128 3.08 9.56 -2.08
N ILE A 129 2.07 8.74 -1.76
CA ILE A 129 0.73 8.90 -2.31
C ILE A 129 0.09 10.18 -1.76
N SER A 130 0.30 10.53 -0.47
CA SER A 130 -0.18 11.79 0.13
C SER A 130 0.38 13.00 -0.61
N ARG A 131 1.68 12.97 -0.96
CA ARG A 131 2.35 14.02 -1.72
C ARG A 131 1.77 14.14 -3.14
N ALA A 132 1.38 13.01 -3.74
CA ALA A 132 0.83 12.99 -5.08
C ALA A 132 -0.62 13.48 -5.13
N GLU A 133 -1.48 12.96 -4.26
CA GLU A 133 -2.89 13.34 -4.15
C GLU A 133 -3.45 12.93 -2.76
N ALA A 134 -3.79 13.92 -1.94
CA ALA A 134 -4.16 13.71 -0.54
C ALA A 134 -5.52 13.00 -0.36
N SER A 135 -6.49 13.25 -1.25
CA SER A 135 -7.83 12.65 -1.16
C SER A 135 -7.80 11.15 -1.51
N LEU A 136 -7.02 10.77 -2.51
CA LEU A 136 -6.74 9.39 -2.89
C LEU A 136 -6.02 8.66 -1.78
N MET A 137 -5.03 9.30 -1.14
CA MET A 137 -4.35 8.69 -0.01
C MET A 137 -5.33 8.32 1.11
N ASN A 138 -6.33 9.15 1.39
CA ASN A 138 -7.33 8.82 2.40
C ASN A 138 -8.10 7.53 2.08
N ILE A 139 -8.24 7.14 0.81
CA ILE A 139 -8.83 5.86 0.40
C ILE A 139 -7.79 4.74 0.47
N PHE A 140 -6.60 4.96 -0.09
CA PHE A 140 -5.48 4.01 -0.05
C PHE A 140 -5.10 3.61 1.39
N GLY A 141 -5.15 4.58 2.30
CA GLY A 141 -4.83 4.48 3.72
C GLY A 141 -5.68 3.46 4.50
N LEU A 142 -6.91 3.21 4.04
CA LEU A 142 -7.93 2.40 4.72
C LEU A 142 -7.62 0.90 4.78
N GLN A 143 -6.48 0.45 4.27
CA GLN A 143 -6.00 -0.93 4.44
C GLN A 143 -5.84 -1.30 5.92
N ASP A 144 -5.66 -0.32 6.81
CA ASP A 144 -5.56 -0.52 8.26
C ASP A 144 -6.86 -1.08 8.88
N ILE A 145 -8.01 -0.83 8.26
CA ILE A 145 -9.30 -1.43 8.64
C ILE A 145 -9.23 -2.94 8.46
N ALA A 146 -8.67 -3.43 7.35
CA ALA A 146 -8.53 -4.86 7.10
C ALA A 146 -7.65 -5.53 8.17
N LYS A 147 -6.57 -4.86 8.58
CA LYS A 147 -5.67 -5.31 9.66
C LYS A 147 -6.36 -5.31 11.02
N THR A 148 -7.22 -4.32 11.28
CA THR A 148 -8.02 -4.24 12.52
C THR A 148 -9.03 -5.38 12.59
N ILE A 149 -9.72 -5.68 11.47
CA ILE A 149 -10.65 -6.80 11.37
C ILE A 149 -9.92 -8.13 11.55
N ASP A 150 -8.74 -8.30 10.98
CA ASP A 150 -7.95 -9.52 11.18
C ASP A 150 -7.55 -9.72 12.64
N LYS A 151 -7.16 -8.65 13.33
CA LYS A 151 -6.70 -8.70 14.72
C LYS A 151 -7.83 -8.93 15.73
N PHE A 152 -8.98 -8.29 15.54
CA PHE A 152 -10.04 -8.24 16.55
C PHE A 152 -11.36 -8.88 16.10
N GLY A 153 -11.53 -9.13 14.80
CA GLY A 153 -12.72 -9.73 14.24
C GLY A 153 -12.78 -11.24 14.46
N THR A 154 -13.95 -11.82 14.19
CA THR A 154 -14.06 -13.28 14.15
C THR A 154 -13.28 -13.84 12.96
N ARG A 155 -12.79 -15.08 13.07
CA ARG A 155 -12.13 -15.77 11.93
C ARG A 155 -12.98 -15.76 10.65
N ARG A 156 -14.30 -15.87 10.80
CA ARG A 156 -15.25 -15.81 9.68
C ARG A 156 -15.24 -14.43 9.02
N THR A 157 -15.29 -13.37 9.83
CA THR A 157 -15.28 -11.98 9.33
C THR A 157 -13.99 -11.65 8.60
N ALA A 158 -12.84 -11.98 9.18
CA ALA A 158 -11.53 -11.75 8.56
C ALA A 158 -11.42 -12.47 7.21
N ARG A 159 -11.80 -13.76 7.15
CA ARG A 159 -11.77 -14.54 5.91
C ARG A 159 -12.64 -13.98 4.79
N ILE A 160 -13.78 -13.36 5.11
CA ILE A 160 -14.71 -12.83 4.10
C ILE A 160 -14.29 -11.44 3.63
N LEU A 161 -13.83 -10.58 4.56
CA LEU A 161 -13.62 -9.16 4.27
C LEU A 161 -12.19 -8.85 3.82
N SER A 162 -11.18 -9.46 4.43
CA SER A 162 -9.77 -9.13 4.12
C SER A 162 -9.39 -9.32 2.65
N PRO A 163 -9.82 -10.37 1.92
CA PRO A 163 -9.53 -10.50 0.49
C PRO A 163 -10.22 -9.43 -0.37
N ARG A 164 -11.35 -8.88 0.08
CA ARG A 164 -12.08 -7.88 -0.68
C ARG A 164 -11.33 -6.56 -0.75
N PHE A 165 -10.59 -6.19 0.29
CA PHE A 165 -9.85 -4.91 0.35
C PHE A 165 -8.73 -4.80 -0.71
N GLN A 166 -8.29 -5.90 -1.32
CA GLN A 166 -7.26 -5.87 -2.36
C GLN A 166 -7.76 -5.43 -3.73
N HIS A 167 -9.07 -5.44 -3.94
CA HIS A 167 -9.69 -5.17 -5.25
C HIS A 167 -10.65 -3.98 -5.21
N TRP A 168 -10.48 -3.08 -4.23
CA TRP A 168 -11.23 -1.82 -4.16
C TRP A 168 -10.72 -0.80 -5.19
#